data_AF-A0A166QCU9-F1
#
_entry.id   AF-A0A166QCU9-F1
#
_cell.length_a   1.000
_cell.length_b   1.000
_cell.length_c   1.000
_cell.angle_alpha   90.00
_cell.angle_beta   90.00
_cell.angle_gamma   90.00
#
_symmetry.space_group_name_H-M   'P 1'
#
loop_
_entity.id
_entity.type
_entity.pdbx_description
1 polymer ?
#
loop_
_entity_poly.entity_id
_entity_poly.type
_entity_poly.pdbx_seq_one_letter_code
_entity_poly.pdbx_strand_id
1 'polypeptide(L)'
;MCRTKNPYYKTPIPGRPQHLGPRDLSRAENFITSGKAWDGSQLRREFFPHVSEHTFRRNLCEIGLHGQVCREKPLLMETHKGK
;
A
#
# COMPACT_ATOMS: atom_id res chain seq x y z
N MET A 1 28.44 -15.21 -39.31
CA MET A 1 26.97 -15.35 -39.23
C MET A 1 26.40 -14.18 -38.46
N CYS A 2 25.70 -13.29 -39.15
CA CYS A 2 25.18 -12.03 -38.61
C CYS A 2 23.95 -12.32 -37.74
N ARG A 3 24.01 -11.97 -36.45
CA ARG A 3 22.84 -11.97 -35.56
C ARG A 3 21.85 -10.95 -36.10
N THR A 4 20.67 -11.41 -36.51
CA THR A 4 19.54 -10.57 -36.92
C THR A 4 19.14 -9.66 -35.76
N LYS A 5 19.57 -8.39 -35.79
CA LYS A 5 19.03 -7.34 -34.93
C LYS A 5 17.57 -7.14 -35.34
N ASN A 6 16.63 -7.57 -34.51
CA ASN A 6 15.21 -7.35 -34.75
C ASN A 6 14.95 -5.83 -34.88
N PRO A 7 14.50 -5.32 -36.05
CA PRO A 7 14.30 -3.88 -36.27
C PRO A 7 13.14 -3.30 -35.45
N TYR A 8 12.29 -4.14 -34.87
CA TYR A 8 11.18 -3.74 -34.00
C TYR A 8 11.53 -3.81 -32.50
N TYR A 9 12.77 -4.19 -32.15
CA TYR A 9 13.18 -4.22 -30.76
C TYR A 9 13.35 -2.79 -30.24
N LYS A 10 12.42 -2.37 -29.38
CA LYS A 10 12.55 -1.17 -28.55
C LYS A 10 12.99 -1.59 -27.16
N THR A 11 14.08 -1.04 -26.65
CA THR A 11 14.48 -1.22 -25.26
C THR A 11 13.32 -0.76 -24.37
N PRO A 12 12.82 -1.58 -23.42
CA PRO A 12 11.75 -1.15 -22.54
C PRO A 12 12.23 0.06 -21.74
N ILE A 13 11.49 1.17 -21.86
CA ILE A 13 11.74 2.36 -21.06
C ILE A 13 11.20 2.04 -19.66
N PRO A 14 12.03 2.11 -18.60
CA PRO A 14 11.53 1.94 -17.24
C PRO A 14 10.40 2.96 -17.01
N GLY A 15 9.26 2.48 -16.54
CA GLY A 15 8.11 3.33 -16.25
C GLY A 15 8.42 4.35 -15.15
N ARG A 16 7.45 5.22 -14.86
CA ARG A 16 7.57 6.18 -13.75
C ARG A 16 7.91 5.43 -12.46
N PRO A 17 8.99 5.82 -11.74
CA PRO A 17 9.33 5.17 -10.48
C PRO A 17 8.13 5.29 -9.53
N GLN A 18 7.67 4.16 -9.02
CA GLN A 18 6.63 4.13 -8.00
C GLN A 18 7.25 4.64 -6.69
N HIS A 19 6.57 5.56 -6.01
CA HIS A 19 7.07 6.18 -4.78
C HIS A 19 7.21 5.20 -3.61
N LEU A 20 6.63 3.99 -3.71
CA LEU A 20 6.80 2.92 -2.76
C LEU A 20 7.24 1.67 -3.52
N GLY A 21 8.38 1.12 -3.14
CA GLY A 21 8.82 -0.17 -3.65
C GLY A 21 8.25 -1.34 -2.83
N PRO A 22 8.46 -2.59 -3.28
CA PRO A 22 8.03 -3.78 -2.54
C PRO A 22 8.58 -3.84 -1.10
N ARG A 23 9.81 -3.34 -0.91
CA ARG A 23 10.45 -3.26 0.42
C ARG A 23 9.73 -2.30 1.35
N ASP A 24 9.28 -1.16 0.83
CA ASP A 24 8.55 -0.16 1.62
C ASP A 24 7.17 -0.67 2.03
N LEU A 25 6.51 -1.44 1.14
CA LEU A 25 5.23 -2.08 1.41
C LEU A 25 5.35 -3.16 2.48
N SER A 26 6.37 -4.02 2.40
CA SER A 26 6.64 -5.01 3.46
C SER A 26 6.96 -4.32 4.79
N ARG A 27 7.66 -3.17 4.76
CA ARG A 27 7.94 -2.39 5.97
C ARG A 27 6.66 -1.76 6.56
N ALA A 28 5.78 -1.24 5.71
CA ALA A 28 4.47 -0.73 6.09
C ALA A 28 3.62 -1.80 6.79
N GLU A 29 3.57 -3.00 6.22
CA GLU A 29 2.87 -4.16 6.81
C GLU A 29 3.45 -4.53 8.18
N ASN A 30 4.78 -4.59 8.29
CA ASN A 30 5.47 -4.86 9.55
C ASN A 30 5.15 -3.82 10.63
N PHE A 31 5.02 -2.53 10.27
CA PHE A 31 4.70 -1.48 11.24
C PHE A 31 3.26 -1.58 11.78
N ILE A 32 2.31 -1.97 10.93
CA ILE A 32 0.92 -2.19 11.35
C ILE A 32 0.85 -3.44 12.24
N THR A 33 1.43 -4.56 11.79
CA THR A 33 1.41 -5.83 12.53
C THR A 33 2.16 -5.76 13.86
N SER A 34 3.26 -5.00 13.93
CA SER A 34 3.99 -4.78 15.19
C SER A 34 3.33 -3.76 16.11
N GLY A 35 2.21 -3.13 15.72
CA GLY A 35 1.55 -2.07 16.48
C GLY A 35 2.34 -0.76 16.58
N LYS A 36 3.34 -0.54 15.70
CA LYS A 36 4.11 0.72 15.65
C LYS A 36 3.31 1.85 15.00
N ALA A 37 2.37 1.53 14.12
CA ALA A 37 1.40 2.46 13.58
C ALA A 37 0.00 1.91 13.81
N TRP A 38 -0.91 2.78 14.24
CA TRP A 38 -2.31 2.41 14.49
C TRP A 38 -3.12 2.27 13.21
N ASP A 39 -2.90 3.19 12.26
CA ASP A 39 -3.60 3.22 10.99
C ASP A 39 -2.68 3.62 9.83
N GLY A 40 -3.19 3.51 8.60
CA GLY A 40 -2.45 3.91 7.40
C GLY A 40 -2.14 5.42 7.35
N SER A 41 -2.96 6.25 7.99
CA SER A 41 -2.78 7.71 8.00
C SER A 41 -1.58 8.12 8.86
N GLN A 42 -1.47 7.56 10.06
CA GLN A 42 -0.35 7.71 10.98
C GLN A 42 0.91 7.13 10.34
N LEU A 43 0.81 5.91 9.77
CA LEU A 43 1.90 5.25 9.05
C LEU A 43 2.49 6.16 7.96
N ARG A 44 1.63 6.82 7.16
CA ARG A 44 2.07 7.78 6.14
C ARG A 44 2.76 8.99 6.77
N ARG A 45 2.14 9.63 7.76
CA ARG A 45 2.66 10.87 8.36
C ARG A 45 4.02 10.65 9.02
N GLU A 46 4.22 9.53 9.69
CA GLU A 46 5.44 9.26 10.46
C GLU A 46 6.55 8.63 9.61
N PHE A 47 6.23 7.65 8.76
CA PHE A 47 7.25 6.85 8.07
C PHE A 47 7.37 7.13 6.56
N PHE A 48 6.29 7.62 5.93
CA PHE A 48 6.26 7.87 4.48
C PHE A 48 5.73 9.28 4.12
N PRO A 49 6.26 10.37 4.70
CA PRO A 49 5.71 11.72 4.52
C PRO A 49 5.86 12.25 3.09
N HIS A 50 6.82 11.69 2.33
CA HIS A 50 7.09 12.03 0.95
C HIS A 50 6.08 11.42 -0.04
N VAL A 51 5.25 10.48 0.41
CA VAL A 51 4.25 9.81 -0.44
C VAL A 51 2.92 10.55 -0.32
N SER A 52 2.31 10.85 -1.46
CA SER A 52 0.95 11.41 -1.48
C SER A 52 -0.05 10.42 -0.90
N GLU A 53 -1.05 10.94 -0.20
CA GLU A 53 -2.07 10.13 0.47
C GLU A 53 -2.78 9.17 -0.49
N HIS A 54 -3.13 9.65 -1.68
CA HIS A 54 -3.76 8.84 -2.71
C HIS A 54 -2.87 7.66 -3.15
N THR A 55 -1.57 7.90 -3.37
CA THR A 55 -0.63 6.84 -3.77
C THR A 55 -0.43 5.84 -2.64
N PHE A 56 -0.33 6.33 -1.41
CA PHE A 56 -0.18 5.50 -0.23
C PHE A 56 -1.37 4.56 -0.04
N ARG A 57 -2.59 5.12 -0.07
CA ARG A 57 -3.83 4.35 0.06
C ARG A 57 -3.99 3.32 -1.05
N ARG A 58 -3.69 3.70 -2.30
CA ARG A 58 -3.74 2.78 -3.44
C ARG A 58 -2.81 1.58 -3.21
N ASN A 59 -1.55 1.84 -2.86
CA ASN A 59 -0.56 0.78 -2.69
C ASN A 59 -0.88 -0.12 -1.49
N LEU A 60 -1.41 0.43 -0.38
CA LEU A 60 -1.90 -0.38 0.74
C LEU A 60 -3.08 -1.28 0.35
N CYS A 61 -4.02 -0.76 -0.45
CA CYS A 61 -5.11 -1.58 -0.97
C CYS A 61 -4.62 -2.69 -1.91
N GLU A 62 -3.61 -2.42 -2.75
CA GLU A 62 -3.04 -3.42 -3.67
C GLU A 62 -2.41 -4.61 -2.92
N ILE A 63 -1.88 -4.40 -1.70
CA ILE A 63 -1.33 -5.46 -0.85
C ILE A 63 -2.34 -6.06 0.13
N GLY A 64 -3.63 -5.74 -0.01
CA GLY A 64 -4.70 -6.28 0.84
C GLY A 64 -4.80 -5.63 2.23
N LEU A 65 -3.97 -4.63 2.53
CA LEU A 65 -4.12 -3.78 3.70
C LEU A 65 -5.16 -2.70 3.40
N HIS A 66 -6.42 -3.12 3.35
CA HIS A 66 -7.52 -2.18 3.43
C HIS A 66 -7.38 -1.44 4.76
N GLY A 67 -7.42 -0.10 4.75
CA GLY A 67 -7.33 0.75 5.96
C GLY A 67 -8.51 0.58 6.93
N GLN A 68 -9.10 -0.61 7.01
CA GLN A 68 -10.06 -1.02 8.00
C GLN A 68 -9.31 -1.28 9.30
N VAL A 69 -9.55 -0.42 10.28
CA VAL A 69 -9.07 -0.62 11.65
C VAL A 69 -9.93 -1.71 12.29
N CYS A 70 -9.29 -2.77 12.79
CA CYS A 70 -9.94 -3.70 13.70
C CYS A 70 -10.39 -2.91 14.94
N ARG A 71 -11.70 -2.70 15.08
CA ARG A 71 -12.24 -2.10 16.30
C ARG A 71 -12.19 -3.13 17.41
N GLU A 72 -11.59 -2.75 18.55
CA GLU A 72 -11.56 -3.58 19.76
C GLU A 72 -12.98 -4.00 20.19
N LYS A 73 -13.95 -3.11 20.00
CA LYS A 73 -15.36 -3.37 20.27
C LYS A 73 -16.17 -3.29 18.98
N PRO A 74 -17.10 -4.24 18.74
CA PRO A 74 -17.99 -4.17 17.60
C PRO A 74 -18.85 -2.91 17.67
N LEU A 75 -19.17 -2.33 16.51
CA LEU A 75 -20.12 -1.23 16.42
C LEU A 75 -21.53 -1.79 16.69
N LEU A 76 -22.13 -1.42 17.82
CA LEU A 76 -23.54 -1.70 18.08
C LEU A 76 -24.39 -0.69 17.30
N MET A 77 -25.04 -1.14 16.23
CA MET A 77 -26.07 -0.36 15.51
C MET A 77 -27.44 -0.61 16.13
N GLU A 78 -28.42 0.26 15.85
CA GLU A 78 -29.81 0.16 16.36
C GLU A 78 -30.44 -1.23 16.08
N THR A 79 -30.06 -1.88 14.97
CA THR A 79 -30.44 -3.25 14.61
C THR A 79 -29.94 -4.35 15.56
N HIS A 80 -28.96 -4.05 16.42
CA HIS A 80 -28.39 -4.97 17.40
C HIS A 80 -28.92 -4.75 18.82
N LYS A 81 -29.72 -3.69 19.05
CA LYS A 81 -30.49 -3.58 20.28
C LYS A 81 -31.59 -4.64 20.19
N GLY A 82 -31.53 -5.62 21.10
CA GLY A 82 -32.48 -6.72 21.16
C GLY A 82 -33.93 -6.23 21.12
N LYS A 83 -34.78 -7.01 20.45
CA LYS A 83 -36.23 -6.90 20.58
C LYS A 83 -36.65 -7.09 22.03
#